data_AF-A0A7M4AQV0-F1
#
_entry.id   AF-A0A7M4AQV0-F1
#
_cell.length_a   1.000
_cell.length_b   1.000
_cell.length_c   1.000
_cell.angle_alpha   90.00
_cell.angle_beta   90.00
_cell.angle_gamma   90.00
#
_symmetry.space_group_name_H-M   'P 1'
#
loop_
_entity.id
_entity.type
_entity.pdbx_description
1 polymer ?
#
loop_
_entity_poly.entity_id
_entity_poly.type
_entity_poly.pdbx_seq_one_letter_code
_entity_poly.pdbx_strand_id
1 'polypeptide(L)'
;MDELGWQKKWDEAGLFHADIHDEKPKFYCLEMYPYPSGKMHMGHVRNYSIGDAVARYKRLMGFDVLYPMGFDSFGMPAENAAISEGGHPHDITERNMASITEQIKRMGFSYDWRRTLKSHDPRYYKWNQWFFTKFIENGLARREFAPVNWCTSCSTVLANEQVKAGRCWRCNGPVEQKEMSQWFLDLPSYGQELYDGLDTIGFPEHVKSLQRDWIGRSEGANILFSVLDRDEDIEVFTTRPDTLFGATFVTLAPEHPLAESLVSGTEHEAAWRELFDEVAGITEFDRIKNMNKKKGVFSGRYAIHPLTGEHVPIWFGNFVIASYGTGAVMAVPAHDERDHDFAKKYGIPIRRVLVMNEGDDATLPLDRAEVEFGWMVNSPLDGFDGLYGQEAKDAVCEALEGASRGHRTVNWKIRPWLVSRQRYWGTPIPVIHCDECGAVPVPEADLPVELPRDVVFGRGNPLATSASFVNV
;
A
#
# COMPACT_ATOMS: atom_id res chain seq x y z
N MET A 1 -23.19 -46.57 -14.88
CA MET A 1 -22.27 -46.10 -13.85
C MET A 1 -22.62 -44.64 -13.60
N ASP A 2 -22.92 -44.28 -12.37
CA ASP A 2 -23.33 -42.93 -11.98
C ASP A 2 -22.11 -42.07 -11.57
N GLU A 3 -22.36 -40.84 -11.12
CA GLU A 3 -21.31 -39.90 -10.71
C GLU A 3 -20.42 -40.47 -9.59
N LEU A 4 -21.04 -41.05 -8.55
CA LEU A 4 -20.33 -41.62 -7.40
C LEU A 4 -19.46 -42.82 -7.79
N GLY A 5 -19.96 -43.66 -8.70
CA GLY A 5 -19.20 -44.79 -9.23
C GLY A 5 -17.93 -44.36 -9.98
N TRP A 6 -17.97 -43.25 -10.72
CA TRP A 6 -16.79 -42.70 -11.40
C TRP A 6 -15.81 -42.04 -10.44
N GLN A 7 -16.31 -41.23 -9.51
CA GLN A 7 -15.47 -40.57 -8.48
C GLN A 7 -14.66 -41.60 -7.70
N LYS A 8 -15.32 -42.68 -7.24
CA LYS A 8 -14.66 -43.78 -6.54
C LYS A 8 -13.56 -44.44 -7.39
N LYS A 9 -13.83 -44.73 -8.67
CA LYS A 9 -12.83 -45.33 -9.55
C LYS A 9 -11.61 -44.44 -9.79
N TRP A 10 -11.82 -43.14 -9.94
CA TRP A 10 -10.72 -42.19 -10.13
C TRP A 10 -9.83 -42.12 -8.88
N ASP A 11 -10.44 -42.10 -7.69
CA ASP A 11 -9.73 -42.10 -6.41
C ASP A 11 -8.97 -43.41 -6.17
N GLU A 12 -9.61 -44.57 -6.37
CA GLU A 12 -8.98 -45.89 -6.21
C GLU A 12 -7.80 -46.11 -7.15
N ALA A 13 -7.88 -45.58 -8.37
CA ALA A 13 -6.80 -45.63 -9.35
C ALA A 13 -5.75 -44.52 -9.16
N GLY A 14 -5.96 -43.57 -8.24
CA GLY A 14 -5.06 -42.44 -8.01
C GLY A 14 -4.84 -41.57 -9.25
N LEU A 15 -5.83 -41.46 -10.15
CA LEU A 15 -5.63 -40.88 -11.49
C LEU A 15 -5.20 -39.40 -11.49
N PHE A 16 -5.44 -38.71 -10.40
CA PHE A 16 -5.18 -37.28 -10.27
C PHE A 16 -3.94 -36.96 -9.43
N HIS A 17 -3.23 -37.99 -8.97
CA HIS A 17 -1.93 -37.86 -8.34
C HIS A 17 -0.94 -37.16 -9.28
N ALA A 18 -0.36 -36.06 -8.81
CA ALA A 18 0.62 -35.29 -9.55
C ALA A 18 2.01 -35.92 -9.35
N ASP A 19 2.27 -36.99 -10.11
CA ASP A 19 3.56 -37.64 -10.21
C ASP A 19 4.28 -37.09 -11.45
N ILE A 20 5.43 -36.45 -11.23
CA ILE A 20 6.14 -35.65 -12.24
C ILE A 20 7.28 -36.47 -12.82
N HIS A 21 7.25 -36.64 -14.13
CA HIS A 21 8.25 -37.36 -14.92
C HIS A 21 9.00 -36.38 -15.81
N ASP A 22 10.27 -36.66 -16.11
CA ASP A 22 11.12 -35.74 -16.86
C ASP A 22 10.85 -35.78 -18.37
N GLU A 23 10.32 -36.91 -18.86
CA GLU A 23 9.96 -37.15 -20.26
C GLU A 23 8.63 -36.53 -20.70
N LYS A 24 7.83 -35.99 -19.77
CA LYS A 24 6.53 -35.37 -20.06
C LYS A 24 6.54 -33.87 -19.80
N PRO A 25 5.80 -33.08 -20.61
CA PRO A 25 5.66 -31.66 -20.32
C PRO A 25 4.86 -31.45 -19.04
N LYS A 26 5.34 -30.56 -18.18
CA LYS A 26 4.74 -30.25 -16.87
C LYS A 26 3.69 -29.15 -17.05
N PHE A 27 2.59 -29.22 -16.29
CA PHE A 27 1.58 -28.16 -16.25
C PHE A 27 1.07 -27.95 -14.84
N TYR A 28 1.17 -26.72 -14.34
CA TYR A 28 0.63 -26.36 -13.03
C TYR A 28 -0.68 -25.57 -13.23
N CYS A 29 -1.80 -26.20 -12.93
CA CYS A 29 -3.09 -25.54 -12.83
C CYS A 29 -3.31 -25.12 -11.37
N LEU A 30 -3.50 -23.82 -11.13
CA LEU A 30 -3.72 -23.30 -9.78
C LEU A 30 -4.95 -22.40 -9.75
N GLU A 31 -5.71 -22.55 -8.69
CA GLU A 31 -6.87 -21.72 -8.38
C GLU A 31 -6.69 -21.13 -7.00
N MET A 32 -7.28 -19.95 -6.77
CA MET A 32 -7.31 -19.38 -5.43
C MET A 32 -8.10 -20.32 -4.50
N TYR A 33 -7.38 -20.93 -3.56
CA TYR A 33 -7.93 -21.80 -2.52
C TYR A 33 -8.94 -21.06 -1.61
N PRO A 34 -9.96 -21.74 -1.08
CA PRO A 34 -11.05 -21.09 -0.36
C PRO A 34 -10.68 -20.73 1.08
N TYR A 35 -11.32 -19.67 1.58
CA TYR A 35 -11.47 -19.45 3.02
C TYR A 35 -12.51 -20.45 3.59
N PRO A 36 -12.21 -21.20 4.67
CA PRO A 36 -13.15 -22.13 5.30
C PRO A 36 -14.12 -21.40 6.26
N SER A 37 -14.76 -20.34 5.80
CA SER A 37 -15.66 -19.50 6.60
C SER A 37 -17.14 -19.90 6.50
N GLY A 38 -17.46 -21.04 5.88
CA GLY A 38 -18.84 -21.49 5.68
C GLY A 38 -18.96 -22.66 4.70
N LYS A 39 -19.96 -22.59 3.81
CA LYS A 39 -20.22 -23.60 2.77
C LYS A 39 -19.81 -23.08 1.39
N MET A 40 -19.64 -23.98 0.42
CA MET A 40 -19.47 -23.57 -0.98
C MET A 40 -20.71 -22.86 -1.51
N HIS A 41 -20.52 -22.07 -2.56
CA HIS A 41 -21.56 -21.37 -3.30
C HIS A 41 -21.21 -21.37 -4.79
N MET A 42 -22.11 -20.93 -5.67
CA MET A 42 -21.89 -21.02 -7.13
C MET A 42 -20.65 -20.26 -7.63
N GLY A 43 -20.19 -19.22 -6.95
CA GLY A 43 -18.88 -18.60 -7.21
C GLY A 43 -17.70 -19.58 -7.08
N HIS A 44 -17.68 -20.41 -6.04
CA HIS A 44 -16.68 -21.47 -5.85
C HIS A 44 -16.76 -22.51 -6.97
N VAL A 45 -17.97 -22.99 -7.27
CA VAL A 45 -18.21 -23.97 -8.34
C VAL A 45 -17.74 -23.43 -9.68
N ARG A 46 -18.07 -22.17 -10.01
CA ARG A 46 -17.63 -21.55 -11.26
C ARG A 46 -16.11 -21.52 -11.37
N ASN A 47 -15.42 -21.09 -10.31
CA ASN A 47 -13.96 -21.03 -10.30
C ASN A 47 -13.37 -22.42 -10.51
N TYR A 48 -13.70 -23.36 -9.61
CA TYR A 48 -13.14 -24.72 -9.58
C TYR A 48 -13.49 -25.59 -10.80
N SER A 49 -14.65 -25.40 -11.41
CA SER A 49 -14.99 -26.08 -12.67
C SER A 49 -14.12 -25.62 -13.85
N ILE A 50 -13.67 -24.35 -13.86
CA ILE A 50 -12.80 -23.85 -14.94
C ILE A 50 -11.42 -24.47 -14.82
N GLY A 51 -10.80 -24.47 -13.63
CA GLY A 51 -9.51 -25.13 -13.43
C GLY A 51 -9.59 -26.63 -13.69
N ASP A 52 -10.65 -27.30 -13.26
CA ASP A 52 -10.81 -28.75 -13.47
C ASP A 52 -10.89 -29.10 -14.96
N ALA A 53 -11.65 -28.33 -15.75
CA ALA A 53 -11.74 -28.52 -17.19
C ALA A 53 -10.36 -28.38 -17.86
N VAL A 54 -9.59 -27.36 -17.48
CA VAL A 54 -8.23 -27.14 -18.00
C VAL A 54 -7.27 -28.26 -17.56
N ALA A 55 -7.30 -28.65 -16.29
CA ALA A 55 -6.46 -29.69 -15.74
C ALA A 55 -6.71 -31.05 -16.42
N ARG A 56 -7.99 -31.43 -16.60
CA ARG A 56 -8.37 -32.65 -17.33
C ARG A 56 -7.96 -32.60 -18.78
N TYR A 57 -8.20 -31.47 -19.47
CA TYR A 57 -7.76 -31.28 -20.85
C TYR A 57 -6.24 -31.47 -20.97
N LYS A 58 -5.45 -30.84 -20.09
CA LYS A 58 -3.98 -30.96 -20.12
C LYS A 58 -3.49 -32.38 -19.84
N ARG A 59 -4.11 -33.10 -18.90
CA ARG A 59 -3.80 -34.53 -18.67
C ARG A 59 -4.06 -35.37 -19.93
N LEU A 60 -5.18 -35.14 -20.62
CA LEU A 60 -5.51 -35.84 -21.87
C LEU A 60 -4.54 -35.51 -23.01
N MET A 61 -3.96 -34.31 -23.01
CA MET A 61 -2.92 -33.90 -23.95
C MET A 61 -1.52 -34.45 -23.60
N GLY A 62 -1.41 -35.30 -22.58
CA GLY A 62 -0.16 -35.98 -22.20
C GLY A 62 0.74 -35.20 -21.24
N PHE A 63 0.24 -34.13 -20.61
CA PHE A 63 0.99 -33.38 -19.60
C PHE A 63 0.94 -34.07 -18.23
N ASP A 64 2.03 -33.92 -17.47
CA ASP A 64 2.01 -34.17 -16.03
C ASP A 64 1.44 -32.94 -15.32
N VAL A 65 0.23 -33.09 -14.79
CA VAL A 65 -0.55 -31.98 -14.26
C VAL A 65 -0.50 -31.96 -12.73
N LEU A 66 0.06 -30.89 -12.17
CA LEU A 66 -0.18 -30.51 -10.79
C LEU A 66 -1.45 -29.67 -10.73
N TYR A 67 -2.49 -30.20 -10.09
CA TYR A 67 -3.72 -29.47 -9.79
C TYR A 67 -4.05 -29.67 -8.30
N PRO A 68 -3.56 -28.78 -7.42
CA PRO A 68 -3.68 -28.93 -5.98
C PRO A 68 -4.90 -28.18 -5.45
N MET A 69 -5.26 -28.49 -4.20
CA MET A 69 -6.23 -27.75 -3.42
C MET A 69 -5.72 -27.59 -1.99
N GLY A 70 -6.04 -26.48 -1.35
CA GLY A 70 -5.72 -26.20 0.05
C GLY A 70 -6.82 -25.38 0.70
N PHE A 71 -6.51 -24.80 1.85
CA PHE A 71 -7.41 -23.89 2.55
C PHE A 71 -6.65 -22.69 3.09
N ASP A 72 -7.16 -21.50 2.79
CA ASP A 72 -6.73 -20.27 3.45
C ASP A 72 -7.43 -20.15 4.81
N SER A 73 -6.96 -20.97 5.73
CA SER A 73 -7.59 -21.29 7.00
C SER A 73 -7.25 -20.36 8.17
N PHE A 74 -6.24 -19.50 8.03
CA PHE A 74 -5.94 -18.44 8.99
C PHE A 74 -6.65 -17.12 8.64
N GLY A 75 -6.58 -16.19 9.58
CA GLY A 75 -7.00 -14.81 9.37
C GLY A 75 -8.46 -14.54 9.72
N MET A 76 -8.82 -13.29 9.46
CA MET A 76 -10.05 -12.68 9.92
C MET A 76 -11.34 -13.41 9.50
N PRO A 77 -11.49 -13.94 8.27
CA PRO A 77 -12.71 -14.62 7.84
C PRO A 77 -13.07 -15.84 8.70
N ALA A 78 -12.11 -16.72 8.95
CA ALA A 78 -12.31 -17.92 9.75
C ALA A 78 -12.57 -17.59 11.23
N GLU A 79 -11.83 -16.63 11.79
CA GLU A 79 -12.02 -16.20 13.18
C GLU A 79 -13.39 -15.56 13.43
N ASN A 80 -13.87 -14.73 12.49
CA ASN A 80 -15.17 -14.11 12.63
C ASN A 80 -16.32 -15.13 12.53
N ALA A 81 -16.20 -16.11 11.63
CA ALA A 81 -17.16 -17.22 11.58
C ALA A 81 -17.20 -17.94 12.94
N ALA A 82 -16.02 -18.19 13.53
CA ALA A 82 -15.93 -18.83 14.81
C ALA A 82 -16.56 -18.03 15.97
N ILE A 83 -16.29 -16.72 16.02
CA ILE A 83 -16.92 -15.80 16.98
C ILE A 83 -18.45 -15.80 16.82
N SER A 84 -18.95 -15.80 15.59
CA SER A 84 -20.40 -15.76 15.33
C SER A 84 -21.14 -17.03 15.79
N GLU A 85 -20.46 -18.17 15.77
CA GLU A 85 -20.99 -19.46 16.21
C GLU A 85 -20.71 -19.77 17.69
N GLY A 86 -19.83 -19.00 18.34
CA GLY A 86 -19.49 -19.16 19.75
C GLY A 86 -18.53 -20.31 20.06
N GLY A 87 -17.62 -20.67 19.14
CA GLY A 87 -16.65 -21.76 19.33
C GLY A 87 -15.20 -21.36 19.05
N HIS A 88 -14.26 -22.26 19.34
CA HIS A 88 -12.84 -22.01 19.11
C HIS A 88 -12.52 -21.98 17.61
N PRO A 89 -11.78 -20.97 17.10
CA PRO A 89 -11.49 -20.81 15.66
C PRO A 89 -10.92 -22.06 14.98
N HIS A 90 -10.02 -22.77 15.65
CA HIS A 90 -9.49 -24.05 15.14
C HIS A 90 -10.59 -25.06 14.82
N ASP A 91 -11.49 -25.33 15.76
CA ASP A 91 -12.41 -26.44 15.64
C ASP A 91 -13.51 -26.15 14.61
N ILE A 92 -13.91 -24.88 14.52
CA ILE A 92 -14.85 -24.42 13.49
C ILE A 92 -14.19 -24.43 12.10
N THR A 93 -12.94 -24.03 12.01
CA THR A 93 -12.15 -24.08 10.77
C THR A 93 -12.02 -25.52 10.26
N GLU A 94 -11.62 -26.47 11.12
CA GLU A 94 -11.53 -27.90 10.77
C GLU A 94 -12.87 -28.49 10.34
N ARG A 95 -13.95 -28.19 11.06
CA ARG A 95 -15.31 -28.61 10.70
C ARG A 95 -15.73 -28.07 9.33
N ASN A 96 -15.49 -26.79 9.06
CA ASN A 96 -15.85 -26.16 7.79
C ASN A 96 -15.03 -26.72 6.63
N MET A 97 -13.72 -26.92 6.80
CA MET A 97 -12.88 -27.56 5.79
C MET A 97 -13.35 -28.96 5.46
N ALA A 98 -13.67 -29.79 6.47
CA ALA A 98 -14.20 -31.13 6.24
C ALA A 98 -15.49 -31.09 5.40
N SER A 99 -16.42 -30.19 5.72
CA SER A 99 -17.65 -30.01 4.95
C SER A 99 -17.40 -29.51 3.52
N ILE A 100 -16.49 -28.54 3.33
CA ILE A 100 -16.15 -28.03 2.00
C ILE A 100 -15.46 -29.11 1.17
N THR A 101 -14.52 -29.88 1.75
CA THR A 101 -13.87 -31.00 1.08
C THR A 101 -14.89 -32.02 0.58
N GLU A 102 -15.89 -32.38 1.38
CA GLU A 102 -16.96 -33.29 0.94
C GLU A 102 -17.73 -32.73 -0.27
N GLN A 103 -18.08 -31.43 -0.23
CA GLN A 103 -18.79 -30.78 -1.33
C GLN A 103 -17.92 -30.70 -2.60
N ILE A 104 -16.63 -30.37 -2.49
CA ILE A 104 -15.68 -30.35 -3.61
C ILE A 104 -15.54 -31.75 -4.22
N LYS A 105 -15.37 -32.79 -3.38
CA LYS A 105 -15.30 -34.17 -3.86
C LYS A 105 -16.58 -34.60 -4.56
N ARG A 106 -17.74 -34.19 -4.06
CA ARG A 106 -19.03 -34.47 -4.69
C ARG A 106 -19.18 -33.85 -6.08
N MET A 107 -18.52 -32.72 -6.35
CA MET A 107 -18.43 -32.10 -7.68
C MET A 107 -17.50 -32.87 -8.64
N GLY A 108 -16.65 -33.77 -8.13
CA GLY A 108 -15.78 -34.61 -8.94
C GLY A 108 -14.55 -33.90 -9.51
N PHE A 109 -14.08 -32.82 -8.88
CA PHE A 109 -12.88 -32.11 -9.32
C PHE A 109 -11.61 -32.95 -9.13
N SER A 110 -10.67 -32.82 -10.07
CA SER A 110 -9.51 -33.69 -10.27
C SER A 110 -8.25 -33.26 -9.49
N TYR A 111 -8.41 -32.95 -8.20
CA TYR A 111 -7.33 -32.49 -7.34
C TYR A 111 -6.41 -33.63 -6.85
N ASP A 112 -5.12 -33.33 -6.65
CA ASP A 112 -4.21 -34.18 -5.85
C ASP A 112 -4.37 -33.86 -4.36
N TRP A 113 -5.26 -34.56 -3.68
CA TRP A 113 -5.55 -34.38 -2.24
C TRP A 113 -4.36 -34.73 -1.32
N ARG A 114 -3.32 -35.43 -1.82
CA ARG A 114 -2.10 -35.70 -1.03
C ARG A 114 -1.30 -34.43 -0.76
N ARG A 115 -1.51 -33.40 -1.57
CA ARG A 115 -0.81 -32.11 -1.53
C ARG A 115 -1.64 -31.02 -0.85
N THR A 116 -2.65 -31.39 -0.07
CA THR A 116 -3.49 -30.41 0.61
C THR A 116 -2.74 -29.66 1.71
N LEU A 117 -2.80 -28.33 1.63
CA LEU A 117 -2.20 -27.42 2.60
C LEU A 117 -3.29 -26.68 3.37
N LYS A 118 -3.02 -26.37 4.64
CA LYS A 118 -3.87 -25.58 5.52
C LYS A 118 -3.00 -24.49 6.13
N SER A 119 -3.32 -23.22 5.88
CA SER A 119 -2.46 -22.12 6.37
C SER A 119 -2.32 -22.03 7.89
N HIS A 120 -3.26 -22.61 8.66
CA HIS A 120 -3.23 -22.65 10.13
C HIS A 120 -2.49 -23.88 10.71
N ASP A 121 -1.97 -24.78 9.87
CA ASP A 121 -1.19 -25.94 10.33
C ASP A 121 0.24 -25.49 10.68
N PRO A 122 0.78 -25.86 11.86
CA PRO A 122 2.16 -25.53 12.25
C PRO A 122 3.22 -25.95 11.23
N ARG A 123 2.98 -27.06 10.51
CA ARG A 123 3.87 -27.55 9.45
C ARG A 123 3.92 -26.61 8.25
N TYR A 124 2.88 -25.79 8.06
CA TYR A 124 2.82 -24.75 7.02
C TYR A 124 3.37 -23.42 7.54
N TYR A 125 2.80 -22.87 8.63
CA TYR A 125 3.15 -21.52 9.06
C TYR A 125 4.53 -21.40 9.70
N LYS A 126 5.20 -22.51 10.05
CA LYS A 126 6.65 -22.54 10.33
C LYS A 126 7.43 -21.80 9.24
N TRP A 127 7.06 -21.98 7.96
CA TRP A 127 7.73 -21.34 6.84
C TRP A 127 7.43 -19.85 6.76
N ASN A 128 6.22 -19.42 7.11
CA ASN A 128 5.92 -17.98 7.23
C ASN A 128 6.81 -17.33 8.29
N GLN A 129 6.98 -17.99 9.43
CA GLN A 129 7.87 -17.54 10.51
C GLN A 129 9.32 -17.51 10.06
N TRP A 130 9.79 -18.57 9.40
CA TRP A 130 11.14 -18.63 8.85
C TRP A 130 11.40 -17.51 7.83
N PHE A 131 10.51 -17.26 6.89
CA PHE A 131 10.64 -16.13 5.96
C PHE A 131 10.68 -14.80 6.71
N PHE A 132 9.86 -14.63 7.75
CA PHE A 132 9.86 -13.41 8.54
C PHE A 132 11.18 -13.17 9.28
N THR A 133 11.80 -14.21 9.87
CA THR A 133 13.13 -14.07 10.48
C THR A 133 14.18 -13.71 9.43
N LYS A 134 14.12 -14.29 8.22
CA LYS A 134 14.98 -13.90 7.10
C LYS A 134 14.73 -12.46 6.65
N PHE A 135 13.50 -11.97 6.66
CA PHE A 135 13.21 -10.56 6.37
C PHE A 135 13.81 -9.64 7.42
N ILE A 136 13.79 -10.00 8.71
CA ILE A 136 14.47 -9.22 9.77
C ILE A 136 16.00 -9.22 9.53
N GLU A 137 16.59 -10.40 9.32
CA GLU A 137 18.05 -10.56 9.08
C GLU A 137 18.54 -9.72 7.89
N ASN A 138 17.69 -9.51 6.88
CA ASN A 138 18.01 -8.74 5.67
C ASN A 138 17.47 -7.29 5.70
N GLY A 139 16.97 -6.81 6.84
CA GLY A 139 16.47 -5.43 6.98
C GLY A 139 15.14 -5.13 6.25
N LEU A 140 14.46 -6.16 5.74
CA LEU A 140 13.19 -6.06 5.02
C LEU A 140 11.96 -6.07 5.95
N ALA A 141 12.12 -6.49 7.21
CA ALA A 141 11.07 -6.41 8.21
C ALA A 141 11.50 -5.49 9.36
N ARG A 142 10.71 -4.46 9.64
CA ARG A 142 11.00 -3.46 10.68
C ARG A 142 9.79 -3.16 11.54
N ARG A 143 10.04 -2.78 12.80
CA ARG A 143 8.99 -2.34 13.74
C ARG A 143 9.01 -0.82 13.84
N GLU A 144 7.88 -0.19 13.57
CA GLU A 144 7.74 1.28 13.59
C GLU A 144 6.56 1.70 14.45
N PHE A 145 6.72 2.80 15.18
CA PHE A 145 5.60 3.47 15.83
C PHE A 145 4.99 4.45 14.81
N ALA A 146 3.77 4.15 14.36
CA ALA A 146 3.14 4.89 13.28
C ALA A 146 1.61 4.97 13.51
N PRO A 147 0.95 5.98 12.93
CA PRO A 147 -0.51 5.95 12.78
C PRO A 147 -0.90 4.79 11.87
N VAL A 148 -1.86 3.99 12.33
CA VAL A 148 -2.33 2.82 11.59
C VAL A 148 -3.85 2.82 11.47
N ASN A 149 -4.33 2.29 10.35
CA ASN A 149 -5.75 2.13 10.07
C ASN A 149 -6.37 1.15 11.07
N TRP A 150 -7.24 1.63 11.95
CA TRP A 150 -7.92 0.84 12.98
C TRP A 150 -9.40 0.65 12.65
N CYS A 151 -9.89 -0.59 12.77
CA CYS A 151 -11.32 -0.87 12.68
C CYS A 151 -11.87 -1.28 14.05
N THR A 152 -12.66 -0.40 14.68
CA THR A 152 -13.24 -0.63 16.01
C THR A 152 -14.14 -1.88 16.05
N SER A 153 -15.00 -2.06 15.05
CA SER A 153 -15.87 -3.25 14.97
C SER A 153 -15.10 -4.56 14.83
N CYS A 154 -13.94 -4.55 14.18
CA CYS A 154 -13.09 -5.73 14.04
C CYS A 154 -12.00 -5.81 15.13
N SER A 155 -11.83 -4.76 15.94
CA SER A 155 -10.80 -4.61 16.97
C SER A 155 -9.39 -4.97 16.48
N THR A 156 -9.01 -4.46 15.30
CA THR A 156 -7.70 -4.76 14.68
C THR A 156 -7.27 -3.66 13.72
N VAL A 157 -5.96 -3.59 13.49
CA VAL A 157 -5.37 -2.84 12.37
C VAL A 157 -5.71 -3.47 11.02
N LEU A 158 -5.73 -2.62 10.00
CA LEU A 158 -5.93 -2.94 8.59
C LEU A 158 -4.71 -2.45 7.79
N ALA A 159 -4.28 -3.22 6.78
CA ALA A 159 -3.38 -2.69 5.77
C ALA A 159 -4.08 -1.62 4.92
N ASN A 160 -3.33 -0.80 4.17
CA ASN A 160 -3.93 0.20 3.27
C ASN A 160 -4.85 -0.46 2.22
N GLU A 161 -4.46 -1.64 1.72
CA GLU A 161 -5.20 -2.47 0.77
C GLU A 161 -6.53 -2.99 1.35
N GLN A 162 -6.65 -3.02 2.68
CA GLN A 162 -7.82 -3.48 3.42
C GLN A 162 -8.78 -2.34 3.78
N VAL A 163 -8.44 -1.09 3.43
CA VAL A 163 -9.31 0.08 3.59
C VAL A 163 -9.91 0.42 2.24
N LYS A 164 -11.22 0.18 2.08
CA LYS A 164 -11.97 0.51 0.87
C LYS A 164 -12.85 1.71 1.14
N ALA A 165 -12.50 2.81 0.51
CA ALA A 165 -13.19 4.06 0.65
C ALA A 165 -13.37 4.56 2.10
N GLY A 166 -12.31 4.46 2.91
CA GLY A 166 -12.30 4.88 4.33
C GLY A 166 -13.01 3.88 5.25
N ARG A 167 -13.40 2.73 4.71
CA ARG A 167 -14.18 1.71 5.42
C ARG A 167 -13.44 0.39 5.39
N CYS A 168 -13.67 -0.42 6.42
CA CYS A 168 -13.14 -1.78 6.45
C CYS A 168 -13.69 -2.57 5.26
N TRP A 169 -12.82 -3.22 4.48
CA TRP A 169 -13.19 -4.03 3.31
C TRP A 169 -14.23 -5.13 3.57
N ARG A 170 -14.45 -5.46 4.85
CA ARG A 170 -15.30 -6.57 5.29
C ARG A 170 -16.55 -6.11 6.03
N CYS A 171 -16.40 -5.45 7.18
CA CYS A 171 -17.56 -5.04 8.00
C CYS A 171 -18.19 -3.73 7.53
N ASN A 172 -17.53 -3.04 6.57
CA ASN A 172 -17.96 -1.76 6.05
C ASN A 172 -18.14 -0.69 7.16
N GLY A 173 -17.48 -0.84 8.31
CA GLY A 173 -17.44 0.17 9.37
C GLY A 173 -16.41 1.27 9.06
N PRO A 174 -16.54 2.46 9.67
CA PRO A 174 -15.53 3.50 9.53
C PRO A 174 -14.17 3.02 10.06
N VAL A 175 -13.10 3.49 9.43
CA VAL A 175 -11.73 3.28 9.87
C VAL A 175 -11.26 4.55 10.58
N GLU A 176 -10.52 4.39 11.67
CA GLU A 176 -9.94 5.49 12.45
C GLU A 176 -8.41 5.38 12.38
N GLN A 177 -7.68 6.47 12.67
CA GLN A 177 -6.23 6.41 12.87
C GLN A 177 -5.93 6.19 14.35
N LYS A 178 -5.00 5.26 14.64
CA LYS A 178 -4.50 5.03 16.00
C LYS A 178 -3.00 4.84 15.96
N GLU A 179 -2.27 5.45 16.89
CA GLU A 179 -0.83 5.24 16.99
C GLU A 179 -0.51 3.95 17.73
N MET A 180 0.36 3.12 17.14
CA MET A 180 0.90 1.92 17.80
C MET A 180 2.13 1.40 17.06
N SER A 181 2.98 0.65 17.78
CA SER A 181 4.07 -0.09 17.16
C SER A 181 3.54 -1.28 16.35
N GLN A 182 3.88 -1.34 15.06
CA GLN A 182 3.52 -2.43 14.15
C GLN A 182 4.74 -2.93 13.36
N TRP A 183 4.63 -4.13 12.82
CA TRP A 183 5.60 -4.71 11.90
C TRP A 183 5.21 -4.41 10.46
N PHE A 184 6.19 -3.93 9.70
CA PHE A 184 6.09 -3.60 8.29
C PHE A 184 7.12 -4.39 7.48
N LEU A 185 6.72 -4.81 6.28
CA LEU A 185 7.64 -5.30 5.27
C LEU A 185 7.97 -4.17 4.29
N ASP A 186 9.26 -3.99 3.96
CA ASP A 186 9.74 -3.00 3.01
C ASP A 186 9.44 -3.44 1.57
N LEU A 187 8.17 -3.32 1.19
CA LEU A 187 7.73 -3.55 -0.18
C LEU A 187 8.23 -2.46 -1.17
N PRO A 188 8.33 -1.17 -0.78
CA PRO A 188 8.87 -0.13 -1.66
C PRO A 188 10.26 -0.40 -2.21
N SER A 189 11.15 -1.10 -1.47
CA SER A 189 12.47 -1.48 -1.98
C SER A 189 12.42 -2.35 -3.24
N TYR A 190 11.30 -3.03 -3.50
CA TYR A 190 11.04 -3.84 -4.69
C TYR A 190 10.12 -3.15 -5.71
N GLY A 191 9.78 -1.87 -5.52
CA GLY A 191 8.82 -1.14 -6.36
C GLY A 191 9.18 -1.16 -7.86
N GLN A 192 10.46 -0.98 -8.19
CA GLN A 192 10.96 -1.01 -9.58
C GLN A 192 10.83 -2.40 -10.21
N GLU A 193 11.29 -3.44 -9.51
CA GLU A 193 11.20 -4.81 -10.00
C GLU A 193 9.75 -5.24 -10.21
N LEU A 194 8.86 -4.90 -9.26
CA LEU A 194 7.43 -5.17 -9.37
C LEU A 194 6.79 -4.43 -10.55
N TYR A 195 7.20 -3.19 -10.80
CA TYR A 195 6.70 -2.39 -11.91
C TYR A 195 7.13 -2.96 -13.26
N ASP A 196 8.42 -3.24 -13.43
CA ASP A 196 9.00 -3.76 -14.67
C ASP A 196 8.52 -5.21 -14.95
N GLY A 197 8.30 -6.00 -13.90
CA GLY A 197 7.74 -7.34 -13.99
C GLY A 197 6.38 -7.39 -14.69
N LEU A 198 5.60 -6.30 -14.64
CA LEU A 198 4.30 -6.22 -15.32
C LEU A 198 4.42 -6.27 -16.85
N ASP A 199 5.58 -5.93 -17.41
CA ASP A 199 5.79 -5.99 -18.87
C ASP A 199 6.03 -7.43 -19.34
N THR A 200 6.57 -8.29 -18.47
CA THR A 200 6.94 -9.67 -18.82
C THR A 200 5.86 -10.70 -18.44
N ILE A 201 5.03 -10.39 -17.44
CA ILE A 201 3.99 -11.32 -16.97
C ILE A 201 2.79 -11.38 -17.92
N GLY A 202 2.24 -12.58 -18.14
CA GLY A 202 1.08 -12.83 -19.01
C GLY A 202 -0.28 -12.48 -18.38
N PHE A 203 -0.41 -11.34 -17.71
CA PHE A 203 -1.66 -10.91 -17.08
C PHE A 203 -2.58 -10.13 -18.03
N PRO A 204 -3.91 -10.12 -17.80
CA PRO A 204 -4.82 -9.21 -18.49
C PRO A 204 -4.42 -7.73 -18.27
N GLU A 205 -4.51 -6.90 -19.30
CA GLU A 205 -4.03 -5.50 -19.25
C GLU A 205 -4.70 -4.67 -18.15
N HIS A 206 -5.98 -4.92 -17.88
CA HIS A 206 -6.68 -4.25 -16.78
C HIS A 206 -6.04 -4.55 -15.42
N VAL A 207 -5.59 -5.79 -15.17
CA VAL A 207 -4.90 -6.16 -13.92
C VAL A 207 -3.53 -5.48 -13.84
N LYS A 208 -2.78 -5.45 -14.95
CA LYS A 208 -1.50 -4.74 -15.04
C LYS A 208 -1.67 -3.24 -14.74
N SER A 209 -2.66 -2.61 -15.37
CA SER A 209 -2.97 -1.20 -15.17
C SER A 209 -3.32 -0.89 -13.70
N LEU A 210 -4.14 -1.72 -13.05
CA LEU A 210 -4.44 -1.57 -11.62
C LEU A 210 -3.17 -1.70 -10.75
N GLN A 211 -2.27 -2.63 -11.08
CA GLN A 211 -1.02 -2.76 -10.34
C GLN A 211 -0.04 -1.61 -10.61
N ARG A 212 0.08 -1.10 -11.84
CA ARG A 212 0.90 0.08 -12.14
C ARG A 212 0.41 1.30 -11.37
N ASP A 213 -0.90 1.54 -11.31
CA ASP A 213 -1.47 2.63 -10.51
C ASP A 213 -1.28 2.41 -9.00
N TRP A 214 -1.36 1.16 -8.53
CA TRP A 214 -1.13 0.84 -7.12
C TRP A 214 0.33 1.04 -6.71
N ILE A 215 1.26 0.55 -7.52
CA ILE A 215 2.70 0.73 -7.32
C ILE A 215 3.05 2.22 -7.42
N GLY A 216 2.46 2.90 -8.40
CA GLY A 216 2.48 4.34 -8.58
C GLY A 216 3.89 4.92 -8.66
N ARG A 217 4.65 4.48 -9.66
CA ARG A 217 5.95 5.04 -10.00
C ARG A 217 5.80 6.45 -10.56
N SER A 218 6.59 7.39 -10.07
CA SER A 218 6.62 8.77 -10.54
C SER A 218 8.05 9.26 -10.64
N GLU A 219 8.47 9.72 -11.82
CA GLU A 219 9.78 10.36 -12.01
C GLU A 219 9.65 11.87 -11.88
N GLY A 220 10.61 12.48 -11.20
CA GLY A 220 10.57 13.89 -10.89
C GLY A 220 11.88 14.38 -10.29
N ALA A 221 11.78 15.44 -9.50
CA ALA A 221 12.90 15.99 -8.75
C ALA A 221 12.50 16.29 -7.30
N ASN A 222 13.45 16.04 -6.40
CA ASN A 222 13.44 16.63 -5.08
C ASN A 222 14.09 18.01 -5.18
N ILE A 223 13.45 19.02 -4.58
CA ILE A 223 13.84 20.42 -4.68
C ILE A 223 13.89 21.01 -3.28
N LEU A 224 14.98 21.68 -2.94
CA LEU A 224 15.19 22.31 -1.64
C LEU A 224 14.85 23.80 -1.71
N PHE A 225 13.91 24.24 -0.88
CA PHE A 225 13.56 25.64 -0.67
C PHE A 225 14.05 26.09 0.70
N SER A 226 15.01 27.02 0.76
CA SER A 226 15.53 27.50 2.05
C SER A 226 14.51 28.38 2.73
N VAL A 227 14.34 28.22 4.04
CA VAL A 227 13.47 29.09 4.80
C VAL A 227 14.20 30.42 5.06
N LEU A 228 13.56 31.54 4.70
CA LEU A 228 14.15 32.86 4.89
C LEU A 228 14.49 33.09 6.37
N ASP A 229 15.70 33.61 6.63
CA ASP A 229 16.25 33.89 7.95
C ASP A 229 16.40 32.67 8.90
N ARG A 230 16.44 31.45 8.35
CA ARG A 230 16.56 30.19 9.12
C ARG A 230 17.49 29.19 8.43
N ASP A 231 18.09 28.29 9.20
CA ASP A 231 18.99 27.22 8.72
C ASP A 231 18.23 25.90 8.50
N GLU A 232 17.03 26.00 7.92
CA GLU A 232 16.14 24.88 7.61
C GLU A 232 15.77 24.94 6.13
N ASP A 233 15.80 23.79 5.46
CA ASP A 233 15.32 23.64 4.09
C ASP A 233 13.97 22.89 4.11
N ILE A 234 13.06 23.30 3.22
CA ILE A 234 11.86 22.55 2.89
C ILE A 234 12.14 21.76 1.61
N GLU A 235 12.21 20.44 1.72
CA GLU A 235 12.32 19.56 0.58
C GLU A 235 10.92 19.28 0.00
N VAL A 236 10.76 19.44 -1.32
CA VAL A 236 9.52 19.14 -2.04
C VAL A 236 9.80 18.16 -3.17
N PHE A 237 8.84 17.28 -3.46
CA PHE A 237 8.88 16.42 -4.65
C PHE A 237 7.91 16.92 -5.72
N THR A 238 8.36 16.97 -6.98
CA THR A 238 7.50 17.29 -8.13
C THR A 238 7.81 16.41 -9.33
N THR A 239 6.77 15.98 -10.05
CA THR A 239 6.89 15.33 -11.37
C THR A 239 6.94 16.33 -12.53
N ARG A 240 6.80 17.63 -12.21
CA ARG A 240 6.80 18.77 -13.14
C ARG A 240 7.92 19.76 -12.77
N PRO A 241 9.20 19.37 -12.80
CA PRO A 241 10.29 20.32 -12.58
C PRO A 241 10.32 21.41 -13.66
N ASP A 242 9.81 21.13 -14.87
CA ASP A 242 9.62 22.09 -15.96
C ASP A 242 8.82 23.34 -15.57
N THR A 243 7.99 23.26 -14.52
CA THR A 243 7.15 24.38 -14.08
C THR A 243 7.72 25.14 -12.88
N LEU A 244 8.93 24.83 -12.42
CA LEU A 244 9.52 25.37 -11.19
C LEU A 244 9.48 26.91 -11.14
N PHE A 245 9.79 27.61 -12.24
CA PHE A 245 9.77 29.08 -12.27
C PHE A 245 8.39 29.71 -12.04
N GLY A 246 7.33 28.92 -12.17
CA GLY A 246 5.95 29.29 -11.87
C GLY A 246 5.54 29.00 -10.43
N ALA A 247 6.45 28.50 -9.59
CA ALA A 247 6.20 28.27 -8.18
C ALA A 247 6.05 29.59 -7.43
N THR A 248 4.83 29.90 -6.98
CA THR A 248 4.52 31.16 -6.29
C THR A 248 4.26 30.99 -4.80
N PHE A 249 4.21 29.76 -4.29
CA PHE A 249 4.17 29.43 -2.86
C PHE A 249 4.59 27.98 -2.63
N VAL A 250 4.92 27.66 -1.38
CA VAL A 250 5.19 26.28 -0.94
C VAL A 250 4.12 25.88 0.07
N THR A 251 3.59 24.66 -0.02
CA THR A 251 2.57 24.16 0.89
C THR A 251 3.06 22.92 1.64
N LEU A 252 2.97 22.95 2.97
CA LEU A 252 3.25 21.83 3.86
C LEU A 252 1.95 21.21 4.37
N ALA A 253 2.00 19.91 4.66
CA ALA A 253 0.99 19.29 5.50
C ALA A 253 1.00 19.95 6.90
N PRO A 254 -0.16 20.15 7.55
CA PRO A 254 -0.19 20.64 8.93
C PRO A 254 0.64 19.78 9.89
N GLU A 255 0.71 18.47 9.62
CA GLU A 255 1.47 17.50 10.43
C GLU A 255 2.96 17.39 10.05
N HIS A 256 3.45 18.22 9.12
CA HIS A 256 4.84 18.20 8.71
C HIS A 256 5.76 18.55 9.90
N PRO A 257 6.93 17.89 10.08
CA PRO A 257 7.83 18.13 11.23
C PRO A 257 8.25 19.59 11.42
N LEU A 258 8.39 20.35 10.32
CA LEU A 258 8.71 21.79 10.38
C LEU A 258 7.51 22.70 10.68
N ALA A 259 6.27 22.20 10.61
CA ALA A 259 5.08 23.06 10.62
C ALA A 259 4.92 23.87 11.91
N GLU A 260 5.02 23.21 13.06
CA GLU A 260 4.94 23.86 14.37
C GLU A 260 6.05 24.91 14.55
N SER A 261 7.28 24.55 14.17
CA SER A 261 8.47 25.41 14.22
C SER A 261 8.34 26.67 13.35
N LEU A 262 7.71 26.56 12.18
CA LEU A 262 7.54 27.65 11.22
C LEU A 262 6.48 28.66 11.68
N VAL A 263 5.38 28.17 12.27
CA VAL A 263 4.24 29.01 12.67
C VAL A 263 4.39 29.59 14.08
N SER A 264 5.22 28.98 14.93
CA SER A 264 5.38 29.40 16.33
C SER A 264 5.76 30.88 16.45
N GLY A 265 5.05 31.60 17.32
CA GLY A 265 5.27 33.02 17.58
C GLY A 265 4.72 33.95 16.51
N THR A 266 3.99 33.44 15.52
CA THR A 266 3.27 34.25 14.53
C THR A 266 1.80 34.42 14.93
N GLU A 267 1.11 35.39 14.33
CA GLU A 267 -0.34 35.57 14.55
C GLU A 267 -1.19 34.42 13.98
N HIS A 268 -0.58 33.51 13.22
CA HIS A 268 -1.25 32.40 12.55
C HIS A 268 -1.22 31.08 13.35
N GLU A 269 -0.51 31.03 14.48
CA GLU A 269 -0.32 29.81 15.27
C GLU A 269 -1.65 29.18 15.72
N ALA A 270 -2.60 30.00 16.18
CA ALA A 270 -3.93 29.52 16.59
C ALA A 270 -4.70 28.90 15.42
N ALA A 271 -4.69 29.55 14.25
CA ALA A 271 -5.36 29.06 13.05
C ALA A 271 -4.71 27.78 12.51
N TRP A 272 -3.38 27.68 12.58
CA TRP A 272 -2.68 26.43 12.23
C TRP A 272 -3.06 25.31 13.18
N ARG A 273 -3.14 25.56 14.50
CA ARG A 273 -3.51 24.53 15.47
C ARG A 273 -4.92 23.99 15.24
N GLU A 274 -5.89 24.86 14.93
CA GLU A 274 -7.23 24.45 14.52
C GLU A 274 -7.20 23.57 13.26
N LEU A 275 -6.39 23.94 12.26
CA LEU A 275 -6.23 23.17 11.03
C LEU A 275 -5.55 21.82 11.31
N PHE A 276 -4.53 21.78 12.17
CA PHE A 276 -3.84 20.57 12.59
C PHE A 276 -4.81 19.62 13.30
N ASP A 277 -5.57 20.10 14.29
CA ASP A 277 -6.54 19.29 15.04
C ASP A 277 -7.66 18.75 14.13
N GLU A 278 -8.13 19.56 13.18
CA GLU A 278 -9.09 19.13 12.16
C GLU A 278 -8.52 17.99 11.32
N VAL A 279 -7.26 18.10 10.89
CA VAL A 279 -6.64 17.18 9.95
C VAL A 279 -6.14 15.90 10.62
N ALA A 280 -5.57 15.99 11.82
CA ALA A 280 -5.02 14.87 12.58
C ALA A 280 -6.10 13.83 12.95
N GLY A 281 -7.36 14.25 13.07
CA GLY A 281 -8.49 13.37 13.36
C GLY A 281 -9.13 12.68 12.14
N ILE A 282 -8.72 13.04 10.92
CA ILE A 282 -9.36 12.56 9.68
C ILE A 282 -8.47 11.50 9.02
N THR A 283 -9.07 10.39 8.58
CA THR A 283 -8.31 9.39 7.81
C THR A 283 -7.77 10.00 6.51
N GLU A 284 -6.61 9.54 6.04
CA GLU A 284 -6.06 9.99 4.76
C GLU A 284 -7.07 9.85 3.60
N PHE A 285 -7.86 8.78 3.61
CA PHE A 285 -8.89 8.58 2.60
C PHE A 285 -10.00 9.65 2.66
N ASP A 286 -10.47 9.99 3.87
CA ASP A 286 -11.47 11.05 4.04
C ASP A 286 -10.88 12.43 3.75
N ARG A 287 -9.58 12.63 3.97
CA ARG A 287 -8.86 13.81 3.48
C ARG A 287 -8.93 13.89 1.95
N ILE A 288 -8.61 12.79 1.25
CA ILE A 288 -8.67 12.70 -0.22
C ILE A 288 -10.09 13.01 -0.73
N LYS A 289 -11.13 12.47 -0.09
CA LYS A 289 -12.53 12.76 -0.46
C LYS A 289 -12.94 14.23 -0.22
N ASN A 290 -12.39 14.87 0.81
CA ASN A 290 -12.72 16.23 1.19
C ASN A 290 -11.79 17.30 0.57
N MET A 291 -10.87 16.91 -0.32
CA MET A 291 -9.92 17.83 -0.97
C MET A 291 -10.59 19.01 -1.72
N ASN A 292 -11.87 18.89 -2.07
CA ASN A 292 -12.62 19.96 -2.73
C ASN A 292 -12.80 21.20 -1.84
N LYS A 293 -12.74 21.07 -0.51
CA LYS A 293 -12.77 22.19 0.43
C LYS A 293 -11.35 22.53 0.89
N LYS A 294 -10.57 23.14 -0.01
CA LYS A 294 -9.20 23.56 0.27
C LYS A 294 -9.18 24.58 1.42
N LYS A 295 -8.58 24.22 2.55
CA LYS A 295 -8.30 25.12 3.67
C LYS A 295 -6.80 25.27 3.79
N GLY A 296 -6.36 26.50 4.01
CA GLY A 296 -4.98 26.78 4.27
C GLY A 296 -4.79 27.95 5.22
N VAL A 297 -3.63 27.93 5.87
CA VAL A 297 -3.17 28.94 6.82
C VAL A 297 -1.80 29.40 6.36
N PHE A 298 -1.61 30.71 6.22
CA PHE A 298 -0.30 31.27 5.94
C PHE A 298 0.59 31.09 7.17
N SER A 299 1.84 30.67 6.98
CA SER A 299 2.75 30.44 8.10
C SER A 299 3.30 31.73 8.71
N GLY A 300 3.16 32.88 8.05
CA GLY A 300 3.89 34.10 8.41
C GLY A 300 5.35 34.11 7.93
N ARG A 301 5.78 33.07 7.21
CA ARG A 301 7.16 32.84 6.77
C ARG A 301 7.25 32.68 5.25
N TYR A 302 8.45 32.86 4.74
CA TYR A 302 8.78 32.75 3.32
C TYR A 302 9.89 31.74 3.11
N ALA A 303 9.83 31.05 1.99
CA ALA A 303 10.88 30.23 1.44
C ALA A 303 11.59 31.00 0.31
N ILE A 304 12.83 30.63 0.03
CA ILE A 304 13.65 31.19 -1.05
C ILE A 304 13.60 30.20 -2.21
N HIS A 305 13.14 30.67 -3.37
CA HIS A 305 13.13 29.88 -4.58
C HIS A 305 14.57 29.50 -4.99
N PRO A 306 14.88 28.21 -5.22
CA PRO A 306 16.27 27.74 -5.33
C PRO A 306 17.07 28.30 -6.51
N LEU A 307 16.40 28.57 -7.64
CA LEU A 307 17.05 29.10 -8.84
C LEU A 307 16.95 30.62 -9.00
N THR A 308 15.84 31.23 -8.60
CA THR A 308 15.57 32.66 -8.82
C THR A 308 15.91 33.54 -7.62
N GLY A 309 16.00 32.96 -6.42
CA GLY A 309 16.14 33.70 -5.17
C GLY A 309 14.89 34.45 -4.72
N GLU A 310 13.77 34.35 -5.44
CA GLU A 310 12.52 35.01 -5.08
C GLU A 310 11.94 34.46 -3.77
N HIS A 311 11.38 35.33 -2.94
CA HIS A 311 10.71 34.93 -1.71
C HIS A 311 9.28 34.48 -2.03
N VAL A 312 8.97 33.23 -1.69
CA VAL A 312 7.65 32.63 -1.89
C VAL A 312 7.02 32.31 -0.53
N PRO A 313 5.75 32.68 -0.28
CA PRO A 313 5.11 32.42 1.01
C PRO A 313 4.98 30.92 1.29
N ILE A 314 5.13 30.54 2.56
CA ILE A 314 4.92 29.17 3.03
C ILE A 314 3.51 29.04 3.62
N TRP A 315 2.75 28.05 3.18
CA TRP A 315 1.39 27.76 3.61
C TRP A 315 1.27 26.37 4.23
N PHE A 316 0.31 26.19 5.13
CA PHE A 316 -0.17 24.89 5.56
C PHE A 316 -1.47 24.59 4.86
N GLY A 317 -1.63 23.39 4.29
CA GLY A 317 -2.80 23.03 3.49
C GLY A 317 -3.36 21.65 3.83
N ASN A 318 -4.67 21.55 4.01
CA ASN A 318 -5.33 20.27 4.33
C ASN A 318 -5.24 19.20 3.22
N PHE A 319 -4.84 19.59 2.01
CA PHE A 319 -4.73 18.74 0.83
C PHE A 319 -3.32 18.15 0.63
N VAL A 320 -2.32 18.56 1.41
CA VAL A 320 -0.96 17.99 1.40
C VAL A 320 -0.85 16.92 2.48
N ILE A 321 -0.44 15.71 2.11
CA ILE A 321 -0.40 14.54 3.00
C ILE A 321 1.03 14.37 3.51
N ALA A 322 1.24 14.42 4.83
CA ALA A 322 2.56 14.34 5.45
C ALA A 322 3.31 13.04 5.11
N SER A 323 2.58 11.93 4.95
CA SER A 323 3.15 10.61 4.63
C SER A 323 3.34 10.34 3.13
N TYR A 324 3.12 11.32 2.26
CA TYR A 324 3.28 11.17 0.81
C TYR A 324 4.36 12.14 0.27
N GLY A 325 5.32 11.59 -0.47
CA GLY A 325 6.51 12.34 -0.89
C GLY A 325 7.27 12.84 0.34
N THR A 326 7.56 14.14 0.39
CA THR A 326 8.24 14.79 1.51
C THR A 326 7.27 15.41 2.53
N GLY A 327 5.95 15.30 2.30
CA GLY A 327 4.95 16.03 3.09
C GLY A 327 4.88 17.53 2.80
N ALA A 328 5.58 17.99 1.74
CA ALA A 328 5.55 19.35 1.23
C ALA A 328 5.56 19.36 -0.30
N VAL A 329 4.94 20.38 -0.90
CA VAL A 329 4.86 20.56 -2.35
C VAL A 329 5.15 22.01 -2.73
N MET A 330 5.87 22.23 -3.83
CA MET A 330 5.84 23.53 -4.51
C MET A 330 4.50 23.67 -5.20
N ALA A 331 3.92 24.87 -5.17
CA ALA A 331 2.64 25.13 -5.81
C ALA A 331 2.82 26.00 -7.04
N VAL A 332 2.32 25.52 -8.18
CA VAL A 332 2.42 26.19 -9.49
C VAL A 332 1.03 26.44 -10.06
N PRO A 333 0.35 27.53 -9.64
CA PRO A 333 -1.07 27.74 -9.93
C PRO A 333 -1.46 27.81 -11.40
N ALA A 334 -0.53 28.15 -12.30
CA ALA A 334 -0.84 28.17 -13.72
C ALA A 334 -0.94 26.77 -14.34
N HIS A 335 -0.37 25.73 -13.69
CA HIS A 335 -0.17 24.41 -14.28
C HIS A 335 -0.60 23.23 -13.39
N ASP A 336 -1.20 23.50 -12.22
CA ASP A 336 -1.88 22.50 -11.38
C ASP A 336 -3.24 23.05 -10.93
N GLU A 337 -4.33 22.33 -11.19
CA GLU A 337 -5.70 22.75 -10.84
C GLU A 337 -5.89 22.91 -9.32
N ARG A 338 -5.19 22.10 -8.51
CA ARG A 338 -5.29 22.17 -7.06
C ARG A 338 -4.70 23.48 -6.56
N ASP A 339 -3.51 23.80 -7.05
CA ASP A 339 -2.81 25.04 -6.71
C ASP A 339 -3.56 26.26 -7.24
N HIS A 340 -4.13 26.16 -8.43
CA HIS A 340 -4.93 27.22 -9.06
C HIS A 340 -6.11 27.67 -8.21
N ASP A 341 -6.99 26.74 -7.76
CA ASP A 341 -8.13 27.19 -6.97
C ASP A 341 -7.71 27.65 -5.57
N PHE A 342 -6.61 27.11 -5.02
CA PHE A 342 -6.06 27.60 -3.76
C PHE A 342 -5.57 29.03 -3.91
N ALA A 343 -4.79 29.31 -4.96
CA ALA A 343 -4.29 30.64 -5.27
C ALA A 343 -5.43 31.63 -5.53
N LYS A 344 -6.46 31.26 -6.30
CA LYS A 344 -7.66 32.10 -6.51
C LYS A 344 -8.39 32.38 -5.20
N LYS A 345 -8.53 31.39 -4.32
CA LYS A 345 -9.23 31.54 -3.04
C LYS A 345 -8.49 32.48 -2.08
N TYR A 346 -7.17 32.41 -2.05
CA TYR A 346 -6.32 33.15 -1.09
C TYR A 346 -5.64 34.38 -1.69
N GLY A 347 -5.92 34.71 -2.96
CA GLY A 347 -5.35 35.89 -3.64
C GLY A 347 -3.85 35.78 -3.91
N ILE A 348 -3.33 34.57 -4.10
CA ILE A 348 -1.91 34.31 -4.36
C ILE A 348 -1.62 34.51 -5.86
N PRO A 349 -0.45 35.07 -6.24
CA PRO A 349 -0.10 35.26 -7.64
C PRO A 349 -0.12 33.96 -8.46
N ILE A 350 -0.60 34.06 -9.69
CA ILE A 350 -0.62 32.99 -10.69
C ILE A 350 0.34 33.40 -11.81
N ARG A 351 1.40 32.62 -12.03
CA ARG A 351 2.44 32.90 -13.04
C ARG A 351 2.43 31.80 -14.09
N ARG A 352 2.11 32.16 -15.34
CA ARG A 352 2.25 31.25 -16.48
C ARG A 352 3.73 31.07 -16.79
N VAL A 353 4.16 29.81 -16.85
CA VAL A 353 5.52 29.44 -17.29
C VAL A 353 5.57 28.42 -18.41
N LEU A 354 4.40 27.93 -18.86
CA LEU A 354 4.27 27.11 -20.05
C LEU A 354 3.18 27.68 -20.96
N VAL A 355 3.37 27.58 -22.27
CA VAL A 355 2.31 27.79 -23.27
C VAL A 355 2.08 26.52 -24.07
N MET A 356 0.84 26.28 -24.50
CA MET A 356 0.45 25.00 -25.10
C MET A 356 0.98 24.82 -26.53
N ASN A 357 1.18 25.92 -27.27
CA ASN A 357 1.84 25.90 -28.58
C ASN A 357 3.07 26.81 -28.59
N GLU A 358 4.05 26.47 -29.42
CA GLU A 358 5.27 27.25 -29.56
C GLU A 358 4.95 28.67 -30.06
N GLY A 359 5.45 29.69 -29.35
CA GLY A 359 5.24 31.09 -29.72
C GLY A 359 3.87 31.67 -29.35
N ASP A 360 3.02 30.94 -28.63
CA ASP A 360 1.79 31.47 -28.05
C ASP A 360 2.07 32.65 -27.11
N ASP A 361 1.11 33.57 -27.01
CA ASP A 361 1.23 34.75 -26.15
C ASP A 361 1.11 34.38 -24.67
N ALA A 362 2.24 34.42 -23.98
CA ALA A 362 2.33 34.10 -22.55
C ALA A 362 1.55 35.07 -21.65
N THR A 363 1.15 36.25 -22.14
CA THR A 363 0.45 37.29 -21.38
C THR A 363 -1.07 37.12 -21.31
N LEU A 364 -1.64 36.17 -22.07
CA LEU A 364 -3.08 35.94 -22.07
C LEU A 364 -3.61 35.56 -20.68
N PRO A 365 -4.84 35.92 -20.31
CA PRO A 365 -5.41 35.53 -19.03
C PRO A 365 -5.54 34.01 -18.89
N LEU A 366 -5.37 33.50 -17.67
CA LEU A 366 -5.58 32.10 -17.28
C LEU A 366 -6.93 31.96 -16.55
N ASP A 367 -7.92 31.39 -17.23
CA ASP A 367 -9.21 31.07 -16.60
C ASP A 367 -9.12 29.82 -15.71
N ARG A 368 -8.28 28.87 -16.11
CA ARG A 368 -8.00 27.59 -15.46
C ARG A 368 -6.52 27.23 -15.59
N ALA A 369 -6.05 26.29 -14.78
CA ALA A 369 -4.72 25.72 -14.94
C ALA A 369 -4.58 25.01 -16.30
N GLU A 370 -3.42 25.19 -16.92
CA GLU A 370 -3.00 24.51 -18.14
C GLU A 370 -2.07 23.36 -17.76
N VAL A 371 -2.62 22.15 -17.63
CA VAL A 371 -1.94 21.00 -17.00
C VAL A 371 -1.11 20.14 -17.96
N GLU A 372 -1.29 20.32 -19.26
CA GLU A 372 -0.56 19.56 -20.29
C GLU A 372 0.93 19.98 -20.36
N PHE A 373 1.72 19.22 -21.12
CA PHE A 373 3.08 19.64 -21.47
C PHE A 373 3.02 20.84 -22.43
N GLY A 374 3.85 21.83 -22.15
CA GLY A 374 3.94 23.07 -22.92
C GLY A 374 5.38 23.54 -23.08
N TRP A 375 5.53 24.61 -23.84
CA TRP A 375 6.79 25.30 -24.11
C TRP A 375 7.09 26.29 -22.98
N MET A 376 8.29 26.23 -22.42
CA MET A 376 8.71 27.12 -21.35
C MET A 376 8.71 28.58 -21.79
N VAL A 377 8.13 29.44 -20.97
CA VAL A 377 8.07 30.89 -21.14
C VAL A 377 8.21 31.57 -19.78
N ASN A 378 8.56 32.86 -19.77
CA ASN A 378 8.66 33.65 -18.54
C ASN A 378 9.62 33.04 -17.49
N SER A 379 10.61 32.28 -17.95
CA SER A 379 11.69 31.79 -17.10
C SER A 379 12.67 32.94 -16.88
N PRO A 380 12.92 33.35 -15.63
CA PRO A 380 13.79 34.50 -15.34
C PRO A 380 15.28 34.21 -15.56
N LEU A 381 15.66 32.98 -15.88
CA LEU A 381 17.03 32.57 -16.18
C LEU A 381 17.17 32.27 -17.68
N ASP A 382 18.34 32.58 -18.22
CA ASP A 382 18.67 32.29 -19.62
C ASP A 382 18.77 30.77 -19.85
N GLY A 383 18.35 30.33 -21.05
CA GLY A 383 18.49 28.94 -21.50
C GLY A 383 17.30 28.03 -21.23
N PHE A 384 16.20 28.54 -20.66
CA PHE A 384 14.99 27.76 -20.37
C PHE A 384 13.83 28.05 -21.32
N ASP A 385 13.57 29.32 -21.64
CA ASP A 385 12.47 29.69 -22.53
C ASP A 385 12.64 29.04 -23.91
N GLY A 386 11.55 28.45 -24.42
CA GLY A 386 11.53 27.67 -25.66
C GLY A 386 11.84 26.18 -25.53
N LEU A 387 12.17 25.67 -24.33
CA LEU A 387 12.29 24.22 -24.12
C LEU A 387 10.92 23.55 -23.98
N TYR A 388 10.81 22.27 -24.35
CA TYR A 388 9.56 21.51 -24.30
C TYR A 388 9.72 20.12 -23.67
N GLY A 389 8.70 19.69 -22.93
CA GLY A 389 8.55 18.30 -22.48
C GLY A 389 9.74 17.80 -21.65
N GLN A 390 10.37 16.70 -22.08
CA GLN A 390 11.46 16.08 -21.32
C GLN A 390 12.73 16.94 -21.30
N GLU A 391 13.04 17.65 -22.38
CA GLU A 391 14.19 18.56 -22.45
C GLU A 391 14.08 19.69 -21.42
N ALA A 392 12.88 20.28 -21.29
CA ALA A 392 12.58 21.27 -20.25
C ALA A 392 12.79 20.73 -18.84
N LYS A 393 12.28 19.52 -18.56
CA LYS A 393 12.47 18.86 -17.26
C LYS A 393 13.95 18.62 -16.96
N ASP A 394 14.69 18.13 -17.94
CA ASP A 394 16.11 17.80 -17.77
C ASP A 394 16.96 19.05 -17.53
N ALA A 395 16.72 20.12 -18.27
CA ALA A 395 17.41 21.40 -18.07
C ALA A 395 17.19 21.96 -16.66
N VAL A 396 15.95 21.92 -16.14
CA VAL A 396 15.67 22.38 -14.76
C VAL A 396 16.32 21.47 -13.72
N CYS A 397 16.27 20.16 -13.90
CA CYS A 397 16.94 19.22 -13.00
C CYS A 397 18.46 19.43 -12.97
N GLU A 398 19.10 19.63 -14.12
CA GLU A 398 20.54 19.93 -14.21
C GLU A 398 20.91 21.24 -13.51
N ALA A 399 20.09 22.28 -13.67
CA ALA A 399 20.30 23.56 -12.99
C ALA A 399 20.17 23.42 -11.46
N LEU A 400 19.20 22.63 -10.99
CA LEU A 400 19.03 22.34 -9.56
C LEU A 400 20.21 21.54 -8.99
N GLU A 401 20.67 20.52 -9.71
CA GLU A 401 21.83 19.69 -9.32
C GLU A 401 23.10 20.55 -9.29
N GLY A 402 23.33 21.39 -10.31
CA GLY A 402 24.45 22.32 -10.38
C GLY A 402 24.44 23.35 -9.25
N ALA A 403 23.26 23.80 -8.81
CA ALA A 403 23.10 24.68 -7.66
C ALA A 403 23.16 23.94 -6.31
N SER A 404 23.25 22.60 -6.30
CA SER A 404 23.09 21.77 -5.09
C SER A 404 21.78 22.05 -4.34
N ARG A 405 20.70 22.35 -5.09
CA ARG A 405 19.36 22.67 -4.58
C ARG A 405 18.29 21.67 -5.02
N GLY A 406 18.69 20.56 -5.63
CA GLY A 406 17.79 19.47 -5.96
C GLY A 406 18.49 18.33 -6.67
N HIS A 407 17.77 17.23 -6.86
CA HIS A 407 18.25 16.05 -7.58
C HIS A 407 17.08 15.27 -8.18
N ARG A 408 17.31 14.62 -9.33
CA ARG A 408 16.34 13.69 -9.91
C ARG A 408 15.99 12.57 -8.95
N THR A 409 14.70 12.28 -8.81
CA THR A 409 14.19 11.30 -7.85
C THR A 409 13.06 10.48 -8.48
N VAL A 410 13.09 9.17 -8.23
CA VAL A 410 11.96 8.28 -8.49
C VAL A 410 11.18 8.11 -7.20
N ASN A 411 9.94 8.57 -7.20
CA ASN A 411 9.04 8.42 -6.07
C ASN A 411 8.04 7.29 -6.33
N TRP A 412 7.55 6.68 -5.24
CA TRP A 412 6.66 5.54 -5.27
C TRP A 412 5.43 5.79 -4.40
N LYS A 413 4.25 5.42 -4.92
CA LYS A 413 2.99 5.45 -4.15
C LYS A 413 2.87 4.24 -3.21
N ILE A 414 3.45 3.10 -3.60
CA ILE A 414 3.45 1.89 -2.77
C ILE A 414 4.10 2.17 -1.41
N ARG A 415 3.51 1.62 -0.36
CA ARG A 415 3.96 1.83 1.02
C ARG A 415 4.48 0.54 1.63
N PRO A 416 5.26 0.61 2.72
CA PRO A 416 5.60 -0.56 3.50
C PRO A 416 4.33 -1.34 3.90
N TRP A 417 4.38 -2.65 3.78
CA TRP A 417 3.22 -3.50 4.01
C TRP A 417 3.08 -3.82 5.50
N LEU A 418 2.04 -3.28 6.14
CA LEU A 418 1.71 -3.58 7.53
C LEU A 418 1.21 -5.03 7.66
N VAL A 419 1.98 -5.89 8.33
CA VAL A 419 1.70 -7.34 8.45
C VAL A 419 1.23 -7.80 9.83
N SER A 420 1.57 -7.08 10.91
CA SER A 420 1.09 -7.43 12.26
C SER A 420 -0.41 -7.16 12.43
N ARG A 421 -1.11 -7.99 13.22
CA ARG A 421 -2.55 -7.87 13.49
C ARG A 421 -2.82 -8.13 14.97
N GLN A 422 -3.78 -7.41 15.58
CA GLN A 422 -4.17 -7.59 16.99
C GLN A 422 -5.28 -8.65 17.07
N ARG A 423 -4.98 -9.83 16.56
CA ARG A 423 -5.93 -10.93 16.38
C ARG A 423 -5.27 -12.22 16.82
N TYR A 424 -6.08 -13.18 17.25
CA TYR A 424 -5.58 -14.48 17.69
C TYR A 424 -5.34 -15.40 16.50
N TRP A 425 -6.31 -15.51 15.59
CA TRP A 425 -6.28 -16.53 14.54
C TRP A 425 -5.38 -16.17 13.36
N GLY A 426 -4.07 -16.26 13.55
CA GLY A 426 -3.05 -16.00 12.55
C GLY A 426 -1.69 -16.59 12.95
N THR A 427 -0.70 -16.46 12.07
CA THR A 427 0.67 -16.89 12.37
C THR A 427 1.29 -16.03 13.47
N PRO A 428 1.78 -16.61 14.59
CA PRO A 428 2.57 -15.87 15.57
C PRO A 428 3.82 -15.27 14.91
N ILE A 429 4.07 -13.99 15.13
CA ILE A 429 5.30 -13.33 14.68
C ILE A 429 6.46 -13.87 15.54
N PRO A 430 7.52 -14.46 14.94
CA PRO A 430 8.57 -15.17 15.67
C PRO A 430 9.60 -14.20 16.24
N VAL A 431 9.17 -13.33 17.16
CA VAL A 431 10.03 -12.33 17.81
C VAL A 431 9.79 -12.33 19.31
N ILE A 432 10.89 -12.35 20.06
CA ILE A 432 10.93 -12.18 21.51
C ILE A 432 11.23 -10.71 21.81
N HIS A 433 10.49 -10.13 22.75
CA HIS A 433 10.75 -8.79 23.26
C HIS A 433 11.49 -8.91 24.59
N CYS A 434 12.79 -8.61 24.56
CA CYS A 434 13.66 -8.56 25.72
C CYS A 434 13.84 -7.11 26.17
N ASP A 435 13.73 -6.84 27.47
CA ASP A 435 13.88 -5.49 28.02
C ASP A 435 15.29 -4.91 27.82
N GLU A 436 16.31 -5.77 27.72
CA GLU A 436 17.71 -5.37 27.49
C GLU A 436 18.10 -5.42 26.00
N CYS A 437 17.69 -6.46 25.27
CA CYS A 437 18.12 -6.69 23.88
C CYS A 437 17.16 -6.10 22.83
N GLY A 438 15.96 -5.67 23.22
CA GLY A 438 14.92 -5.22 22.29
C GLY A 438 14.20 -6.36 21.57
N ALA A 439 13.92 -6.20 20.28
CA ALA A 439 13.21 -7.19 19.47
C ALA A 439 14.20 -8.19 18.84
N VAL A 440 14.16 -9.44 19.30
CA VAL A 440 15.08 -10.51 18.87
C VAL A 440 14.30 -11.60 18.12
N PRO A 441 14.69 -11.99 16.89
CA PRO A 441 14.03 -13.07 16.17
C PRO A 441 14.24 -14.41 16.89
N VAL A 442 13.23 -15.27 16.88
CA VAL A 442 13.31 -16.63 17.43
C VAL A 442 14.29 -17.46 16.58
N PRO A 443 15.19 -18.25 17.20
CA PRO A 443 16.10 -19.11 16.45
C PRO A 443 15.36 -20.10 15.55
N GLU A 444 15.93 -20.39 14.38
CA GLU A 444 15.30 -21.28 13.39
C GLU A 444 14.99 -22.69 13.93
N ALA A 445 15.85 -23.20 14.84
CA ALA A 445 15.67 -24.49 15.48
C ALA A 445 14.43 -24.56 16.38
N ASP A 446 13.99 -23.41 16.90
CA ASP A 446 12.85 -23.30 17.82
C ASP A 446 11.53 -23.00 17.08
N LEU A 447 11.57 -22.94 15.74
CA LEU A 447 10.36 -22.80 14.93
C LEU A 447 9.64 -24.16 14.73
N PRO A 448 8.30 -24.20 14.76
CA PRO A 448 7.41 -23.04 14.81
C PRO A 448 7.14 -22.53 16.23
N VAL A 449 6.96 -21.22 16.37
CA VAL A 449 6.25 -20.66 17.53
C VAL A 449 4.78 -21.03 17.37
N GLU A 450 4.33 -22.02 18.12
CA GLU A 450 2.97 -22.53 17.97
C GLU A 450 1.91 -21.57 18.51
N LEU A 451 0.77 -21.48 17.81
CA LEU A 451 -0.37 -20.68 18.27
C LEU A 451 -1.04 -21.37 19.48
N PRO A 452 -1.08 -20.73 20.67
CA PRO A 452 -1.55 -21.35 21.91
C PRO A 452 -3.06 -21.57 21.89
N ARG A 453 -3.54 -22.70 22.42
CA ARG A 453 -4.99 -22.97 22.53
C ARG A 453 -5.63 -22.49 23.84
N ASP A 454 -4.83 -22.17 24.84
CA ASP A 454 -5.23 -21.75 26.19
C ASP A 454 -5.49 -20.24 26.26
N VAL A 455 -6.25 -19.70 25.29
CA VAL A 455 -6.60 -18.27 25.21
C VAL A 455 -8.05 -18.01 25.63
N VAL A 456 -8.28 -16.83 26.22
CA VAL A 456 -9.62 -16.33 26.53
C VAL A 456 -10.03 -15.30 25.48
N PHE A 457 -11.13 -15.60 24.77
CA PHE A 457 -11.69 -14.68 23.78
C PHE A 457 -12.49 -13.56 24.48
N GLY A 458 -12.26 -12.31 24.09
CA GLY A 458 -12.85 -11.12 24.72
C GLY A 458 -12.39 -9.82 24.05
N ARG A 459 -12.35 -8.70 24.79
CA ARG A 459 -11.77 -7.44 24.30
C ARG A 459 -10.24 -7.45 24.45
N GLY A 460 -9.52 -7.14 23.37
CA GLY A 460 -8.05 -7.13 23.33
C GLY A 460 -7.46 -8.29 22.51
N ASN A 461 -6.14 -8.43 22.49
CA ASN A 461 -5.47 -9.55 21.82
C ASN A 461 -5.54 -10.81 22.71
N PRO A 462 -6.23 -11.89 22.32
CA PRO A 462 -6.37 -13.08 23.15
C PRO A 462 -5.03 -13.75 23.52
N LEU A 463 -3.99 -13.59 22.70
CA LEU A 463 -2.66 -14.13 23.00
C LEU A 463 -2.08 -13.60 24.31
N ALA A 464 -2.44 -12.37 24.70
CA ALA A 464 -1.99 -11.77 25.96
C ALA A 464 -2.54 -12.50 27.21
N THR A 465 -3.53 -13.39 27.03
CA THR A 465 -4.13 -14.17 28.11
C THR A 465 -3.49 -15.54 28.30
N SER A 466 -2.69 -16.01 27.33
CA SER A 466 -2.02 -17.30 27.41
C SER A 466 -0.70 -17.17 28.15
N ALA A 467 -0.65 -17.69 29.37
CA ALA A 467 0.56 -17.67 30.20
C ALA A 467 1.70 -18.50 29.58
N SER A 468 1.37 -19.54 28.81
CA SER A 468 2.33 -20.40 28.11
C SER A 468 2.98 -19.71 26.91
N PHE A 469 2.36 -18.64 26.40
CA PHE A 469 2.84 -17.90 25.23
C PHE A 469 3.58 -16.61 25.60
N VAL A 470 3.14 -15.89 26.64
CA VAL A 470 3.72 -14.58 27.00
C VAL A 470 4.95 -14.67 27.90
N ASN A 471 5.14 -15.78 28.62
CA ASN A 471 6.27 -15.96 29.52
C ASN A 471 7.31 -16.85 28.83
N VAL A 472 8.31 -16.22 28.19
CA VAL A 472 9.39 -16.88 27.44
C VAL A 472 10.73 -16.65 28.13
#